data_AF-A0A944N5V5-F1
#
_entry.id   AF-A0A944N5V5-F1
#
_cell.length_a   1.000
_cell.length_b   1.000
_cell.length_c   1.000
_cell.angle_alpha   90.00
_cell.angle_beta   90.00
_cell.angle_gamma   90.00
#
_symmetry.space_group_name_H-M   'P 1'
#
loop_
_entity.id
_entity.type
_entity.pdbx_description
1 polymer ?
#
loop_
_entity_poly.entity_id
_entity_poly.type
_entity_poly.pdbx_seq_one_letter_code
_entity_poly.pdbx_strand_id
1 'polypeptide(L)'
;MYYYLPFIMGVLLLASCSNTANHRGFGRRASEQYYQASGTARYFLNDLPTWANYSTAGGCQRKVNFRWLNLLQVRDSFSLNYHQAIQLQHKYNIRYLEKLKSVGKDHMALAEASRLFHQVVKEIQGGAVEFRLPKFHRIHLVWIDPFLGSSKGKKQLSELVQSDSFGQGYPVFLSLCLAADEIDQLKQELLLFDYSIRNIPASMFSIYGAMNRTYHHFIFDMQEFFPQEKELHLFIKESSVPAEIKGNFQLHNIK
;
A
#
# COMPACT_ATOMS: atom_id res chain seq x y z
N MET A 1 -26.94 -82.67 9.92
CA MET A 1 -26.38 -81.78 10.98
C MET A 1 -25.61 -80.62 10.34
N TYR A 2 -26.26 -79.79 9.52
CA TYR A 2 -25.62 -78.66 8.79
C TYR A 2 -26.59 -77.49 8.52
N TYR A 3 -27.55 -77.23 9.41
CA TYR A 3 -28.52 -76.13 9.23
C TYR A 3 -28.25 -74.87 10.09
N TYR A 4 -27.23 -74.90 10.96
CA TYR A 4 -26.93 -73.78 11.85
C TYR A 4 -25.78 -72.88 11.37
N LEU A 5 -25.00 -73.32 10.37
CA LEU A 5 -23.89 -72.54 9.82
C LEU A 5 -24.30 -71.20 9.16
N PRO A 6 -25.38 -71.12 8.35
CA PRO A 6 -25.77 -69.85 7.74
C PRO A 6 -26.40 -68.88 8.74
N PHE A 7 -26.97 -69.38 9.84
CA PHE A 7 -27.56 -68.55 10.90
C PHE A 7 -26.48 -67.90 11.78
N ILE A 8 -25.41 -68.64 12.11
CA ILE A 8 -24.27 -68.11 12.87
C ILE A 8 -23.48 -67.07 12.06
N MET A 9 -23.35 -67.26 10.75
CA MET A 9 -22.65 -66.33 9.85
C MET A 9 -23.43 -65.01 9.64
N GLY A 10 -24.77 -65.05 9.66
CA GLY A 10 -25.62 -63.86 9.61
C GLY A 10 -25.56 -63.00 10.88
N VAL A 11 -25.45 -63.63 12.06
CA VAL A 11 -25.32 -62.92 13.35
C VAL A 11 -23.94 -62.28 13.51
N LEU A 12 -22.88 -62.91 13.00
CA LEU A 12 -21.52 -62.35 13.03
C LEU A 12 -21.34 -61.12 12.11
N LEU A 13 -22.09 -61.03 11.01
CA LEU A 13 -22.06 -59.87 10.11
C LEU A 13 -22.78 -58.65 10.69
N LEU A 14 -23.77 -58.84 11.58
CA LEU A 14 -24.49 -57.74 12.24
C LEU A 14 -23.74 -57.18 13.46
N ALA A 15 -22.76 -57.89 13.99
CA ALA A 15 -21.92 -57.43 15.10
C ALA A 15 -20.74 -56.54 14.67
N SER A 16 -20.48 -56.38 13.37
CA SER A 16 -19.33 -55.61 12.87
C SER A 16 -19.60 -54.10 12.69
N CYS A 17 -20.76 -53.60 13.10
CA CYS A 17 -21.11 -52.17 13.02
C CYS A 17 -21.42 -51.52 14.39
N SER A 18 -20.84 -52.02 15.48
CA SER A 18 -20.95 -51.41 16.80
C SER A 18 -19.61 -50.94 17.41
N ASN A 19 -18.57 -50.80 16.58
CA ASN A 19 -17.39 -50.02 16.94
C ASN A 19 -17.61 -48.54 16.60
N THR A 20 -18.50 -47.88 17.34
CA THR A 20 -18.26 -46.46 17.66
C THR A 20 -17.07 -46.45 18.61
N ALA A 21 -15.87 -46.42 18.02
CA ALA A 21 -14.66 -46.10 18.75
C ALA A 21 -14.93 -44.81 19.53
N ASN A 22 -15.11 -44.96 20.84
CA ASN A 22 -15.06 -43.87 21.79
C ASN A 22 -13.64 -43.28 21.70
N HIS A 23 -13.41 -42.40 20.75
CA HIS A 23 -12.29 -41.48 20.72
C HIS A 23 -12.46 -40.48 21.87
N ARG A 24 -12.29 -40.95 23.10
CA ARG A 24 -11.96 -40.11 24.24
C ARG A 24 -10.58 -39.52 23.96
N GLY A 25 -10.54 -38.28 23.45
CA GLY A 25 -9.28 -37.53 23.33
C GLY A 25 -9.17 -36.53 22.18
N PHE A 26 -10.05 -36.56 21.18
CA PHE A 26 -10.09 -35.52 20.14
C PHE A 26 -11.54 -35.09 19.94
N GLY A 27 -11.92 -34.00 20.62
CA GLY A 27 -13.11 -33.26 20.20
C GLY A 27 -12.98 -32.93 18.72
N ARG A 28 -14.10 -32.92 17.98
CA ARG A 28 -14.15 -32.27 16.67
C ARG A 28 -13.59 -30.86 16.86
N ARG A 29 -12.33 -30.64 16.50
CA ARG A 29 -11.76 -29.30 16.44
C ARG A 29 -12.61 -28.59 15.41
N ALA A 30 -13.35 -27.58 15.84
CA ALA A 30 -14.11 -26.73 14.93
C ALA A 30 -13.15 -26.32 13.81
N SER A 31 -13.45 -26.67 12.56
CA SER A 31 -12.62 -26.26 11.42
C SER A 31 -12.51 -24.74 11.33
N GLU A 32 -13.39 -24.00 12.03
CA GLU A 32 -13.33 -22.56 12.24
C GLU A 32 -12.08 -22.07 13.00
N GLN A 33 -11.42 -22.93 13.80
CA GLN A 33 -10.15 -22.59 14.48
C GLN A 33 -8.92 -22.71 13.57
N TYR A 34 -9.04 -23.40 12.44
CA TYR A 34 -8.09 -23.26 11.35
C TYR A 34 -8.66 -22.22 10.40
N TYR A 35 -8.29 -20.96 10.59
CA TYR A 35 -8.54 -19.92 9.61
C TYR A 35 -8.18 -20.46 8.22
N GLN A 36 -9.19 -20.71 7.38
CA GLN A 36 -8.96 -20.98 5.97
C GLN A 36 -8.37 -19.69 5.43
N ALA A 37 -7.06 -19.71 5.15
CA ALA A 37 -6.39 -18.57 4.56
C ALA A 37 -7.23 -18.14 3.35
N SER A 38 -7.81 -16.94 3.42
CA SER A 38 -8.77 -16.42 2.44
C SER A 38 -8.16 -16.17 1.05
N GLY A 39 -7.05 -16.82 0.71
CA GLY A 39 -6.16 -16.50 -0.39
C GLY A 39 -5.44 -15.17 -0.23
N THR A 40 -5.97 -14.24 0.56
CA THR A 40 -5.54 -12.84 0.63
C THR A 40 -4.08 -12.65 1.04
N ALA A 41 -3.51 -13.56 1.82
CA ALA A 41 -2.10 -13.52 2.21
C ALA A 41 -1.14 -13.38 1.01
N ARG A 42 -1.50 -13.97 -0.16
CA ARG A 42 -0.71 -13.88 -1.39
C ARG A 42 -0.55 -12.46 -1.93
N TYR A 43 -1.52 -11.59 -1.64
CA TYR A 43 -1.53 -10.20 -2.09
C TYR A 43 -0.62 -9.29 -1.28
N PHE A 44 -0.09 -9.76 -0.15
CA PHE A 44 0.84 -9.01 0.68
C PHE A 44 2.27 -9.48 0.44
N LEU A 45 3.18 -8.52 0.37
CA LEU A 45 4.59 -8.82 0.55
C LEU A 45 4.89 -9.00 2.04
N ASN A 46 6.06 -9.59 2.31
CA ASN A 46 6.60 -9.66 3.66
C ASN A 46 6.81 -8.25 4.22
N ASP A 47 6.63 -8.11 5.53
CA ASP A 47 6.94 -6.87 6.21
C ASP A 47 8.41 -6.53 6.07
N LEU A 48 8.69 -5.26 5.81
CA LEU A 48 10.06 -4.79 5.85
C LEU A 48 10.51 -4.72 7.32
N PRO A 49 11.67 -5.31 7.66
CA PRO A 49 12.26 -5.08 8.96
C PRO A 49 12.64 -3.60 9.08
N THR A 50 12.68 -3.10 10.32
CA THR A 50 12.96 -1.69 10.59
C THR A 50 14.25 -1.23 9.89
N TRP A 51 15.36 -1.96 10.02
CA TRP A 51 16.64 -1.59 9.37
C TRP A 51 16.57 -1.45 7.83
N ALA A 52 15.62 -2.12 7.17
CA ALA A 52 15.43 -2.05 5.71
C ALA A 52 14.43 -0.97 5.29
N ASN A 53 13.71 -0.35 6.24
CA ASN A 53 12.72 0.68 5.98
C ASN A 53 13.35 2.07 5.79
N TYR A 54 14.35 2.12 4.91
CA TYR A 54 15.15 3.30 4.59
C TYR A 54 14.88 3.75 3.15
N SER A 55 15.02 5.05 2.88
CA SER A 55 15.04 5.62 1.54
C SER A 55 16.44 6.16 1.26
N THR A 56 17.15 5.55 0.31
CA THR A 56 18.51 5.97 -0.04
C THR A 56 18.53 7.34 -0.67
N ALA A 57 17.67 7.59 -1.68
CA ALA A 57 17.60 8.91 -2.30
C ALA A 57 17.08 10.00 -1.34
N GLY A 58 16.11 9.66 -0.48
CA GLY A 58 15.59 10.58 0.54
C GLY A 58 16.49 10.75 1.76
N GLY A 59 17.54 9.95 1.90
CA GLY A 59 18.47 9.99 3.04
C GLY A 59 17.83 9.71 4.40
N CYS A 60 16.72 8.96 4.45
CA CYS A 60 15.84 8.93 5.62
C CYS A 60 15.36 7.52 6.01
N GLN A 61 15.14 7.33 7.30
CA GLN A 61 14.44 6.18 7.86
C GLN A 61 12.95 6.49 7.95
N ARG A 62 12.08 5.65 7.38
CA ARG A 62 10.64 5.86 7.48
C ARG A 62 10.16 5.48 8.88
N LYS A 63 9.32 6.33 9.49
CA LYS A 63 8.83 6.13 10.86
C LYS A 63 7.75 5.07 10.97
N VAL A 64 6.99 4.88 9.90
CA VAL A 64 5.89 3.90 9.84
C VAL A 64 6.28 2.70 9.01
N ASN A 65 5.77 1.53 9.37
CA ASN A 65 5.92 0.32 8.56
C ASN A 65 4.72 0.18 7.62
N PHE A 66 4.94 0.40 6.33
CA PHE A 66 3.90 0.22 5.33
C PHE A 66 3.70 -1.25 4.99
N ARG A 67 2.45 -1.63 4.79
CA ARG A 67 2.07 -2.91 4.20
C ARG A 67 2.19 -2.81 2.69
N TRP A 68 3.22 -3.45 2.15
CA TRP A 68 3.44 -3.52 0.71
C TRP A 68 2.62 -4.63 0.08
N LEU A 69 2.04 -4.34 -1.08
CA LEU A 69 1.21 -5.29 -1.81
C LEU A 69 1.99 -5.92 -2.96
N ASN A 70 1.69 -7.18 -3.23
CA ASN A 70 2.09 -7.85 -4.46
C ASN A 70 1.22 -7.32 -5.60
N LEU A 71 1.59 -6.16 -6.17
CA LEU A 71 0.78 -5.49 -7.18
C LEU A 71 0.59 -6.34 -8.45
N LEU A 72 1.51 -7.26 -8.77
CA LEU A 72 1.29 -8.19 -9.88
C LEU A 72 0.08 -9.07 -9.64
N GLN A 73 0.04 -9.77 -8.50
CA GLN A 73 -1.07 -10.67 -8.18
C GLN A 73 -2.38 -9.92 -7.94
N VAL A 74 -2.30 -8.75 -7.31
CA VAL A 74 -3.46 -7.90 -7.06
C VAL A 74 -4.06 -7.40 -8.38
N ARG A 75 -3.24 -6.88 -9.29
CA ARG A 75 -3.71 -6.36 -10.58
C ARG A 75 -4.31 -7.46 -11.43
N ASP A 76 -3.68 -8.63 -11.45
CA ASP A 76 -4.18 -9.81 -12.17
C ASP A 76 -5.51 -10.31 -11.60
N SER A 77 -5.60 -10.48 -10.27
CA SER A 77 -6.80 -11.05 -9.63
C SER A 77 -8.02 -10.13 -9.64
N PHE A 78 -7.82 -8.81 -9.68
CA PHE A 78 -8.89 -7.80 -9.58
C PHE A 78 -9.01 -6.92 -10.83
N SER A 79 -8.28 -7.25 -11.90
CA SER A 79 -8.23 -6.51 -13.17
C SER A 79 -7.96 -5.01 -12.97
N LEU A 80 -7.04 -4.67 -12.07
CA LEU A 80 -6.69 -3.28 -11.77
C LEU A 80 -5.59 -2.77 -12.69
N ASN A 81 -5.74 -1.54 -13.19
CA ASN A 81 -4.65 -0.83 -13.86
C ASN A 81 -3.61 -0.32 -12.83
N TYR A 82 -2.49 0.21 -13.33
CA TYR A 82 -1.40 0.68 -12.48
C TYR A 82 -1.85 1.77 -11.49
N HIS A 83 -2.57 2.80 -11.98
CA HIS A 83 -3.11 3.87 -11.13
C HIS A 83 -4.00 3.31 -10.00
N GLN A 84 -4.94 2.42 -10.32
CA GLN A 84 -5.82 1.79 -9.34
C GLN A 84 -5.05 0.94 -8.31
N ALA A 85 -4.02 0.20 -8.74
CA ALA A 85 -3.23 -0.64 -7.85
C ALA A 85 -2.40 0.18 -6.85
N ILE A 86 -1.83 1.30 -7.30
CA ILE A 86 -1.10 2.22 -6.42
C ILE A 86 -2.04 2.89 -5.42
N GLN A 87 -3.22 3.34 -5.89
CA GLN A 87 -4.25 3.91 -5.02
C GLN A 87 -4.75 2.89 -3.98
N LEU A 88 -4.93 1.63 -4.38
CA LEU A 88 -5.28 0.54 -3.48
C LEU A 88 -4.24 0.39 -2.36
N GLN A 89 -2.97 0.27 -2.71
CA GLN A 89 -1.89 0.15 -1.72
C GLN A 89 -1.87 1.34 -0.77
N HIS A 90 -1.96 2.55 -1.33
CA HIS A 90 -1.92 3.77 -0.57
C HIS A 90 -3.09 3.88 0.40
N LYS A 91 -4.31 3.69 -0.10
CA LYS A 91 -5.55 3.73 0.68
C LYS A 91 -5.57 2.66 1.77
N TYR A 92 -5.13 1.45 1.44
CA TYR A 92 -4.98 0.38 2.42
C TYR A 92 -4.05 0.79 3.56
N ASN A 93 -2.90 1.38 3.24
CA ASN A 93 -1.94 1.85 4.25
C ASN A 93 -2.49 2.95 5.13
N ILE A 94 -3.22 3.93 4.58
CA ILE A 94 -3.90 4.96 5.39
C ILE A 94 -4.83 4.29 6.41
N ARG A 95 -5.76 3.43 5.94
CA ARG A 95 -6.73 2.77 6.81
C ARG A 95 -6.09 1.83 7.82
N TYR A 96 -5.04 1.13 7.41
CA TYR A 96 -4.29 0.22 8.25
C TYR A 96 -3.66 0.99 9.42
N LEU A 97 -2.94 2.07 9.13
CA LEU A 97 -2.28 2.90 10.15
C LEU A 97 -3.28 3.63 11.05
N GLU A 98 -4.38 4.16 10.50
CA GLU A 98 -5.50 4.72 11.27
C GLU A 98 -6.05 3.71 12.27
N LYS A 99 -6.28 2.47 11.80
CA LYS A 99 -6.82 1.41 12.64
C LYS A 99 -5.86 1.05 13.76
N LEU A 100 -4.58 0.84 13.46
CA LEU A 100 -3.53 0.56 14.47
C LEU A 100 -3.47 1.66 15.54
N LYS A 101 -3.46 2.92 15.12
CA LYS A 101 -3.46 4.08 16.02
C LYS A 101 -4.69 4.11 16.93
N SER A 102 -5.88 3.82 16.39
CA SER A 102 -7.13 3.84 17.16
C SER A 102 -7.23 2.73 18.22
N VAL A 103 -6.61 1.57 17.97
CA VAL A 103 -6.67 0.42 18.90
C VAL A 103 -5.43 0.32 19.79
N GLY A 104 -4.41 1.16 19.58
CA GLY A 104 -3.14 1.12 20.32
C GLY A 104 -2.37 -0.19 20.12
N LYS A 105 -2.40 -0.77 18.92
CA LYS A 105 -1.69 -2.01 18.58
C LYS A 105 -0.67 -1.76 17.49
N ASP A 106 0.41 -2.53 17.51
CA ASP A 106 1.46 -2.47 16.49
C ASP A 106 1.16 -3.33 15.25
N HIS A 107 0.19 -4.24 15.34
CA HIS A 107 -0.19 -5.13 14.24
C HIS A 107 -1.68 -5.45 14.23
N MET A 108 -2.17 -5.78 13.04
CA MET A 108 -3.55 -6.22 12.79
C MET A 108 -3.58 -7.73 12.57
N ALA A 109 -4.61 -8.40 13.12
CA ALA A 109 -4.81 -9.82 12.86
C ALA A 109 -5.10 -10.07 11.36
N LEU A 110 -4.62 -11.19 10.81
CA LEU A 110 -4.74 -11.50 9.38
C LEU A 110 -6.18 -11.46 8.86
N ALA A 111 -7.15 -11.93 9.66
CA ALA A 111 -8.56 -11.91 9.29
C ALA A 111 -9.08 -10.48 9.10
N GLU A 112 -8.70 -9.56 10.00
CA GLU A 112 -9.08 -8.15 9.93
C GLU A 112 -8.36 -7.44 8.79
N ALA A 113 -7.06 -7.70 8.61
CA ALA A 113 -6.26 -7.18 7.51
C ALA A 113 -6.83 -7.60 6.14
N SER A 114 -7.30 -8.85 6.05
CA SER A 114 -7.94 -9.39 4.84
C SER A 114 -9.29 -8.72 4.58
N ARG A 115 -10.11 -8.52 5.62
CA ARG A 115 -11.39 -7.81 5.49
C ARG A 115 -11.19 -6.37 5.02
N LEU A 116 -10.24 -5.67 5.63
CA LEU A 116 -9.88 -4.31 5.23
C LEU A 116 -9.40 -4.26 3.78
N PHE A 117 -8.55 -5.20 3.36
CA PHE A 117 -8.09 -5.28 1.98
C PHE A 117 -9.25 -5.40 0.98
N HIS A 118 -10.15 -6.36 1.18
CA HIS A 118 -11.30 -6.56 0.29
C HIS A 118 -12.26 -5.38 0.27
N GLN A 119 -12.40 -4.68 1.41
CA GLN A 119 -13.15 -3.42 1.45
C GLN A 119 -12.50 -2.36 0.55
N VAL A 120 -11.19 -2.13 0.71
CA VAL A 120 -10.46 -1.13 -0.08
C VAL A 120 -10.46 -1.49 -1.57
N VAL A 121 -10.37 -2.77 -1.94
CA VAL A 121 -10.51 -3.23 -3.33
C VAL A 121 -11.86 -2.81 -3.92
N LYS A 122 -12.96 -3.10 -3.23
CA LYS A 122 -14.30 -2.72 -3.69
C LYS A 122 -14.45 -1.21 -3.85
N GLU A 123 -13.89 -0.45 -2.92
CA GLU A 123 -13.90 1.02 -2.99
C GLU A 123 -13.13 1.54 -4.20
N ILE A 124 -11.94 1.02 -4.49
CA ILE A 124 -11.14 1.41 -5.66
C ILE A 124 -11.83 1.04 -6.97
N GLN A 125 -12.42 -0.16 -7.06
CA GLN A 125 -13.21 -0.56 -8.22
C GLN A 125 -14.44 0.33 -8.42
N GLY A 126 -15.05 0.80 -7.33
CA GLY A 126 -16.11 1.81 -7.34
C GLY A 126 -15.64 3.26 -7.59
N GLY A 127 -14.34 3.48 -7.83
CA GLY A 127 -13.77 4.81 -8.12
C GLY A 127 -13.43 5.66 -6.90
N ALA A 128 -13.55 5.13 -5.68
CA ALA A 128 -13.24 5.85 -4.44
C ALA A 128 -11.72 5.83 -4.16
N VAL A 129 -11.01 6.79 -4.74
CA VAL A 129 -9.55 6.98 -4.60
C VAL A 129 -9.17 8.06 -3.58
N GLU A 130 -7.97 7.95 -3.03
CA GLU A 130 -7.41 8.95 -2.09
C GLU A 130 -6.77 10.12 -2.85
N PHE A 131 -5.91 9.82 -3.82
CA PHE A 131 -5.33 10.86 -4.67
C PHE A 131 -6.26 11.12 -5.87
N ARG A 132 -7.00 12.23 -5.84
CA ARG A 132 -7.79 12.67 -6.99
C ARG A 132 -6.91 13.45 -7.96
N LEU A 133 -6.85 12.99 -9.21
CA LEU A 133 -6.10 13.65 -10.27
C LEU A 133 -6.57 15.11 -10.44
N PRO A 134 -5.67 16.11 -10.39
CA PRO A 134 -6.04 17.50 -10.63
C PRO A 134 -6.52 17.72 -12.06
N LYS A 135 -7.50 18.62 -12.23
CA LYS A 135 -8.00 19.01 -13.56
C LYS A 135 -6.99 19.85 -14.35
N PHE A 136 -6.09 20.54 -13.66
CA PHE A 136 -5.05 21.39 -14.26
C PHE A 136 -4.17 20.61 -15.24
N HIS A 137 -3.84 21.24 -16.37
CA HIS A 137 -2.95 20.67 -17.38
C HIS A 137 -1.52 20.52 -16.85
N ARG A 138 -1.03 21.57 -16.19
CA ARG A 138 0.30 21.62 -15.58
C ARG A 138 0.26 21.14 -14.13
N ILE A 139 1.13 20.18 -13.81
CA ILE A 139 1.32 19.64 -12.46
C ILE A 139 2.71 20.00 -11.98
N HIS A 140 2.79 20.67 -10.82
CA HIS A 140 4.04 21.01 -10.17
C HIS A 140 4.34 20.00 -9.06
N LEU A 141 5.19 19.03 -9.38
CA LEU A 141 5.70 18.02 -8.46
C LEU A 141 6.89 18.62 -7.69
N VAL A 142 6.89 18.55 -6.37
CA VAL A 142 8.03 18.96 -5.54
C VAL A 142 8.54 17.76 -4.77
N TRP A 143 9.78 17.35 -5.01
CA TRP A 143 10.42 16.35 -4.17
C TRP A 143 10.88 17.03 -2.86
N ILE A 144 10.13 16.80 -1.79
CA ILE A 144 10.27 17.60 -0.56
C ILE A 144 11.38 17.13 0.38
N ASP A 145 11.83 15.87 0.27
CA ASP A 145 12.76 15.28 1.25
C ASP A 145 14.06 16.08 1.45
N PRO A 146 14.74 16.58 0.38
CA PRO A 146 15.96 17.38 0.52
C PRO A 146 15.77 18.72 1.26
N PHE A 147 14.53 19.20 1.40
CA PHE A 147 14.22 20.44 2.10
C PHE A 147 14.08 20.24 3.61
N LEU A 148 13.87 19.01 4.08
CA LEU A 148 13.45 18.75 5.46
C LEU A 148 14.61 18.75 6.48
N GLY A 149 15.86 18.61 6.01
CA GLY A 149 17.03 18.48 6.88
C GLY A 149 17.47 19.76 7.61
N SER A 150 16.90 20.92 7.28
CA SER A 150 17.24 22.20 7.96
C SER A 150 16.10 23.21 7.91
N SER A 151 16.07 24.13 8.88
CA SER A 151 15.10 25.24 8.89
C SER A 151 15.20 26.13 7.65
N LYS A 152 16.42 26.30 7.11
CA LYS A 152 16.65 27.02 5.86
C LYS A 152 15.97 26.31 4.68
N GLY A 153 16.12 24.99 4.58
CA GLY A 153 15.46 24.19 3.54
C GLY A 153 13.94 24.25 3.63
N LYS A 154 13.39 24.13 4.84
CA LYS A 154 11.95 24.30 5.09
C LYS A 154 11.43 25.68 4.65
N LYS A 155 12.21 26.74 4.94
CA LYS A 155 11.89 28.09 4.47
C LYS A 155 11.91 28.19 2.94
N GLN A 156 12.93 27.63 2.28
CA GLN A 156 13.02 27.58 0.81
C GLN A 156 11.81 26.87 0.19
N LEU A 157 11.37 25.75 0.77
CA LEU A 157 10.18 25.02 0.30
C LEU A 157 8.92 25.89 0.43
N SER A 158 8.76 26.59 1.56
CA SER A 158 7.62 27.48 1.75
C SER A 158 7.65 28.67 0.77
N GLU A 159 8.81 29.32 0.59
CA GLU A 159 8.99 30.42 -0.36
C GLU A 159 8.74 29.99 -1.82
N LEU A 160 9.17 28.78 -2.21
CA LEU A 160 8.87 28.20 -3.52
C LEU A 160 7.36 28.14 -3.77
N VAL A 161 6.63 27.52 -2.84
CA VAL A 161 5.18 27.26 -3.00
C VAL A 161 4.39 28.55 -3.10
N GLN A 162 4.84 29.59 -2.39
CA GLN A 162 4.23 30.91 -2.37
C GLN A 162 4.63 31.78 -3.57
N SER A 163 5.56 31.33 -4.42
CA SER A 163 6.01 32.12 -5.58
C SER A 163 5.00 32.10 -6.72
N ASP A 164 4.87 33.22 -7.43
CA ASP A 164 3.98 33.35 -8.59
C ASP A 164 4.30 32.33 -9.70
N SER A 165 5.58 32.02 -9.87
CA SER A 165 6.03 31.03 -10.85
C SER A 165 5.49 29.63 -10.56
N PHE A 166 5.41 29.27 -9.26
CA PHE A 166 4.90 27.99 -8.82
C PHE A 166 3.37 27.94 -8.85
N GLY A 167 2.70 29.09 -8.70
CA GLY A 167 1.24 29.20 -8.83
C GLY A 167 0.68 28.87 -10.23
N GLN A 168 1.52 28.74 -11.25
CA GLN A 168 1.11 28.41 -12.63
C GLN A 168 0.75 26.93 -12.86
N GLY A 169 0.90 26.09 -11.84
CA GLY A 169 0.61 24.66 -11.91
C GLY A 169 0.00 24.14 -10.61
N TYR A 170 -0.63 22.98 -10.67
CA TYR A 170 -1.23 22.40 -9.48
C TYR A 170 -0.15 21.78 -8.57
N PRO A 171 -0.09 22.15 -7.29
CA PRO A 171 0.99 21.73 -6.41
C PRO A 171 0.79 20.31 -5.86
N VAL A 172 1.85 19.50 -5.98
CA VAL A 172 1.90 18.13 -5.48
C VAL A 172 3.22 17.91 -4.75
N PHE A 173 3.14 17.59 -3.47
CA PHE A 173 4.28 17.17 -2.67
C PHE A 173 4.56 15.69 -2.85
N LEU A 174 5.81 15.37 -3.11
CA LEU A 174 6.32 14.03 -3.34
C LEU A 174 7.38 13.72 -2.28
N SER A 175 7.18 12.66 -1.53
CA SER A 175 8.12 12.22 -0.50
C SER A 175 8.39 10.72 -0.60
N LEU A 176 9.68 10.38 -0.59
CA LEU A 176 10.16 9.00 -0.45
C LEU A 176 10.22 8.58 1.02
N CYS A 177 10.12 9.54 1.95
CA CYS A 177 10.32 9.37 3.38
C CYS A 177 9.01 9.30 4.17
N LEU A 178 8.10 10.23 3.89
CA LEU A 178 7.00 10.57 4.76
C LEU A 178 5.73 9.80 4.40
N ALA A 179 4.95 9.46 5.43
CA ALA A 179 3.56 9.06 5.30
C ALA A 179 2.66 10.27 4.99
N ALA A 180 1.41 10.00 4.59
CA ALA A 180 0.47 11.05 4.18
C ALA A 180 0.20 12.06 5.30
N ASP A 181 0.00 11.57 6.52
CA ASP A 181 -0.25 12.38 7.71
C ASP A 181 0.98 13.20 8.13
N GLU A 182 2.18 12.66 7.96
CA GLU A 182 3.43 13.41 8.17
C GLU A 182 3.59 14.56 7.17
N ILE A 183 3.20 14.38 5.91
CA ILE A 183 3.20 15.47 4.92
C ILE A 183 2.15 16.53 5.28
N ASP A 184 0.98 16.13 5.75
CA ASP A 184 -0.05 17.09 6.17
C ASP A 184 0.35 17.87 7.43
N GLN A 185 1.02 17.24 8.39
CA GLN A 185 1.65 17.92 9.53
C GLN A 185 2.71 18.93 9.06
N LEU A 186 3.55 18.55 8.09
CA LEU A 186 4.54 19.46 7.51
C LEU A 186 3.87 20.68 6.87
N LYS A 187 2.77 20.52 6.12
CA LYS A 187 2.05 21.66 5.53
C LYS A 187 1.51 22.60 6.60
N GLN A 188 1.02 22.07 7.72
CA GLN A 188 0.58 22.89 8.86
C GLN A 188 1.75 23.66 9.47
N GLU A 189 2.89 22.99 9.71
CA GLU A 189 4.12 23.61 10.21
C GLU A 189 4.58 24.78 9.31
N LEU A 190 4.49 24.60 7.99
CA LEU A 190 4.94 25.59 6.99
C LEU A 190 3.90 26.64 6.61
N LEU A 191 2.70 26.62 7.22
CA LEU A 191 1.58 27.49 6.90
C LEU A 191 1.12 27.40 5.43
N LEU A 192 1.15 26.19 4.87
CA LEU A 192 0.80 25.89 3.47
C LEU A 192 -0.59 25.25 3.30
N PHE A 193 -1.44 25.31 4.32
CA PHE A 193 -2.75 24.64 4.31
C PHE A 193 -3.74 25.23 3.29
N ASP A 194 -3.60 26.50 2.91
CA ASP A 194 -4.48 27.17 1.94
C ASP A 194 -4.16 26.83 0.47
N TYR A 195 -3.00 26.21 0.20
CA TYR A 195 -2.50 26.00 -1.18
C TYR A 195 -3.03 24.73 -1.86
N SER A 196 -4.03 24.05 -1.29
CA SER A 196 -4.67 22.86 -1.88
C SER A 196 -3.68 21.77 -2.37
N ILE A 197 -2.56 21.61 -1.68
CA ILE A 197 -1.45 20.73 -2.09
C ILE A 197 -1.85 19.26 -1.93
N ARG A 198 -1.62 18.45 -2.99
CA ARG A 198 -1.81 16.99 -2.93
C ARG A 198 -0.53 16.26 -2.54
N ASN A 199 -0.66 15.06 -2.01
CA ASN A 199 0.46 14.27 -1.50
C ASN A 199 0.65 13.01 -2.32
N ILE A 200 1.89 12.76 -2.72
CA ILE A 200 2.39 11.44 -3.12
C ILE A 200 3.37 11.00 -2.02
N PRO A 201 2.86 10.33 -0.97
CA PRO A 201 3.69 9.84 0.13
C PRO A 201 4.41 8.54 -0.24
N ALA A 202 5.32 8.12 0.63
CA ALA A 202 6.15 6.94 0.44
C ALA A 202 5.34 5.64 0.21
N SER A 203 4.14 5.52 0.79
CA SER A 203 3.25 4.35 0.60
C SER A 203 2.69 4.19 -0.81
N MET A 204 2.82 5.21 -1.67
CA MET A 204 2.44 5.12 -3.08
C MET A 204 3.51 4.47 -3.95
N PHE A 205 4.74 4.33 -3.47
CA PHE A 205 5.81 3.70 -4.25
C PHE A 205 5.68 2.17 -4.23
N SER A 206 6.21 1.49 -5.24
CA SER A 206 6.18 0.04 -5.33
C SER A 206 7.39 -0.52 -6.03
N ILE A 207 7.74 -1.78 -5.75
CA ILE A 207 8.72 -2.52 -6.55
C ILE A 207 8.18 -2.94 -7.92
N TYR A 208 6.90 -2.65 -8.22
CA TYR A 208 6.25 -3.00 -9.48
C TYR A 208 5.92 -1.75 -10.31
N GLY A 209 6.37 -1.72 -11.56
CA GLY A 209 6.01 -0.67 -12.52
C GLY A 209 4.74 -0.95 -13.32
N ALA A 210 4.37 -0.01 -14.20
CA ALA A 210 3.13 -0.08 -14.98
C ALA A 210 3.04 -1.33 -15.87
N MET A 211 4.12 -1.68 -16.57
CA MET A 211 4.19 -2.86 -17.45
C MET A 211 4.48 -4.18 -16.71
N ASN A 212 4.07 -4.32 -15.46
CA ASN A 212 4.32 -5.50 -14.63
C ASN A 212 5.81 -5.85 -14.47
N ARG A 213 6.71 -4.88 -14.68
CA ARG A 213 8.14 -5.03 -14.44
C ARG A 213 8.43 -4.92 -12.96
N THR A 214 9.23 -5.83 -12.44
CA THR A 214 9.70 -5.79 -11.05
C THR A 214 11.07 -5.09 -11.00
N TYR A 215 11.26 -4.24 -10.00
CA TYR A 215 12.49 -3.49 -9.75
C TYR A 215 13.09 -3.89 -8.41
N HIS A 216 14.40 -3.70 -8.25
CA HIS A 216 15.11 -3.95 -7.00
C HIS A 216 15.03 -2.79 -6.00
N HIS A 217 14.31 -1.73 -6.35
CA HIS A 217 14.04 -0.56 -5.51
C HIS A 217 12.59 -0.12 -5.70
N PHE A 218 12.09 0.66 -4.74
CA PHE A 218 10.77 1.26 -4.83
C PHE A 218 10.74 2.33 -5.93
N ILE A 219 9.74 2.28 -6.79
CA ILE A 219 9.54 3.24 -7.87
C ILE A 219 8.12 3.79 -7.85
N PHE A 220 7.95 4.97 -8.42
CA PHE A 220 6.66 5.51 -8.81
C PHE A 220 6.77 6.00 -10.26
N ASP A 221 6.02 5.35 -11.14
CA ASP A 221 5.88 5.76 -12.53
C ASP A 221 4.86 6.90 -12.66
N MET A 222 5.36 8.14 -12.69
CA MET A 222 4.55 9.35 -12.81
C MET A 222 3.87 9.43 -14.17
N GLN A 223 4.55 9.00 -15.23
CA GLN A 223 4.05 9.08 -16.60
C GLN A 223 2.83 8.17 -16.82
N GLU A 224 2.79 7.04 -16.11
CA GLU A 224 1.70 6.07 -16.17
C GLU A 224 0.61 6.34 -15.13
N PHE A 225 0.95 7.04 -14.04
CA PHE A 225 -0.02 7.43 -13.01
C PHE A 225 -0.84 8.66 -13.43
N PHE A 226 -0.19 9.67 -14.00
CA PHE A 226 -0.85 10.86 -14.53
C PHE A 226 -1.25 10.63 -15.99
N PRO A 227 -2.40 11.15 -16.44
CA PRO A 227 -2.79 11.11 -17.85
C PRO A 227 -1.72 11.72 -18.77
N GLN A 228 -1.57 11.19 -19.98
CA GLN A 228 -0.50 11.58 -20.91
C GLN A 228 -0.56 13.05 -21.34
N GLU A 229 -1.73 13.66 -21.30
CA GLU A 229 -1.90 15.07 -21.58
C GLU A 229 -1.31 15.98 -20.50
N LYS A 230 -0.99 15.50 -19.30
CA LYS A 230 -0.47 16.34 -18.22
C LYS A 230 0.99 16.72 -18.44
N GLU A 231 1.29 18.01 -18.29
CA GLU A 231 2.65 18.52 -18.25
C GLU A 231 3.20 18.41 -16.82
N LEU A 232 4.18 17.52 -16.62
CA LEU A 232 4.80 17.30 -15.33
C LEU A 232 6.06 18.17 -15.18
N HIS A 233 6.00 19.12 -14.24
CA HIS A 233 7.14 19.95 -13.86
C HIS A 233 7.67 19.44 -12.52
N LEU A 234 8.92 19.00 -12.49
CA LEU A 234 9.52 18.45 -11.28
C LEU A 234 10.53 19.44 -10.71
N PHE A 235 10.25 19.90 -9.50
CA PHE A 235 11.10 20.77 -8.71
C PHE A 235 11.95 19.92 -7.77
N ILE A 236 13.27 20.02 -7.93
CA ILE A 236 14.26 19.32 -7.11
C ILE A 236 15.29 20.30 -6.57
N LYS A 237 15.85 19.98 -5.41
CA LYS A 237 17.01 20.68 -4.85
C LYS A 237 18.34 20.05 -5.27
N GLU A 238 18.30 18.75 -5.57
CA GLU A 238 19.47 17.97 -5.94
C GLU A 238 19.86 18.15 -7.41
N SER A 239 21.05 17.67 -7.78
CA SER A 239 21.58 17.76 -9.15
C SER A 239 20.90 16.80 -10.14
N SER A 240 20.21 15.78 -9.64
CA SER A 240 19.59 14.74 -10.47
C SER A 240 18.30 14.22 -9.85
N VAL A 241 17.42 13.68 -10.70
CA VAL A 241 16.18 13.03 -10.29
C VAL A 241 16.49 11.64 -9.73
N PRO A 242 16.00 11.29 -8.53
CA PRO A 242 16.08 9.94 -7.99
C PRO A 242 15.54 8.86 -8.92
N ALA A 243 16.16 7.68 -8.93
CA ALA A 243 15.73 6.54 -9.76
C ALA A 243 14.32 6.04 -9.40
N GLU A 244 13.89 6.29 -8.15
CA GLU A 244 12.58 6.00 -7.62
C GLU A 244 11.48 6.84 -8.29
N ILE A 245 11.81 8.02 -8.84
CA ILE A 245 10.86 8.95 -9.45
C ILE A 245 10.98 8.83 -10.97
N LYS A 246 10.09 8.05 -11.59
CA LYS A 246 10.12 7.79 -13.03
C LYS A 246 9.12 8.64 -13.78
N GLY A 247 9.54 9.18 -14.92
CA GLY A 247 8.67 9.92 -15.83
C GLY A 247 9.46 10.89 -16.70
N ASN A 248 8.74 11.57 -17.59
CA ASN A 248 9.27 12.68 -18.37
C ASN A 248 8.89 13.99 -17.66
N PHE A 249 9.87 14.83 -17.38
CA PHE A 249 9.66 16.04 -16.59
C PHE A 249 10.32 17.25 -17.24
N GLN A 250 9.67 18.40 -17.12
CA GLN A 250 10.39 19.67 -17.16
C GLN A 250 11.04 19.89 -15.79
N LEU A 251 12.37 19.86 -15.74
CA LEU A 251 13.12 19.96 -14.49
C LEU A 251 13.35 21.42 -14.07
N HIS A 252 13.14 21.68 -12.77
CA HIS A 252 13.38 22.97 -12.14
C HIS A 252 14.30 22.76 -10.92
N ASN A 253 15.54 23.23 -11.02
CA ASN A 253 16.52 23.11 -9.94
C ASN A 253 16.44 24.31 -9.00
N ILE A 254 16.15 24.04 -7.73
CA ILE A 254 16.07 25.04 -6.67
C ILE A 254 17.42 25.07 -5.94
N LYS A 255 18.09 26.22 -6.02
CA LYS A 255 19.39 26.45 -5.36
C LYS A 255 19.20 26.87 -3.89
#